data_AF-A0A5J6V5J7-F1
#
_entry.id   AF-A0A5J6V5J7-F1
#
_cell.length_a   1.000
_cell.length_b   1.000
_cell.length_c   1.000
_cell.angle_alpha   90.00
_cell.angle_beta   90.00
_cell.angle_gamma   90.00
#
_symmetry.space_group_name_H-M   'P 1'
#
loop_
_entity.id
_entity.type
_entity.pdbx_description
1 polymer ?
#
loop_
_entity_poly.entity_id
_entity_poly.type
_entity_poly.pdbx_seq_one_letter_code
_entity_poly.pdbx_strand_id
1 'polypeptide(L)'
;MTLYTQENEVEAGSWISPEPLQGAAQWRLDSSPEWVDSGEAVTLIEGKTYSMYGWTDDNSASTDHVTFTQADLDQLRPGQVRWGDPGRVTTLQEFASQACAAH
;
A
#
# COMPACT_ATOMS: atom_id res chain seq x y z
N MET A 1 2.20 -7.04 4.30
CA MET A 1 1.46 -6.03 3.53
C MET A 1 0.93 -6.72 2.31
N THR A 2 -0.37 -6.62 2.05
CA THR A 2 -1.01 -7.47 1.04
C THR A 2 -1.99 -6.64 0.22
N LEU A 3 -2.05 -6.99 -1.05
CA LEU A 3 -2.86 -6.37 -2.06
C LEU A 3 -3.95 -7.37 -2.48
N TYR A 4 -5.19 -6.92 -2.48
CA TYR A 4 -6.35 -7.70 -2.91
C TYR A 4 -7.06 -7.01 -4.06
N THR A 5 -7.63 -7.79 -4.97
CA THR A 5 -8.65 -7.28 -5.89
C THR A 5 -9.97 -7.12 -5.15
N GLN A 6 -10.66 -5.98 -5.26
CA GLN A 6 -11.92 -5.79 -4.55
C GLN A 6 -13.08 -6.63 -5.09
N GLU A 7 -13.04 -7.01 -6.37
CA GLU A 7 -14.16 -7.70 -7.03
C GLU A 7 -14.43 -9.09 -6.43
N ASN A 8 -13.38 -9.79 -6.00
CA ASN A 8 -13.45 -11.17 -5.49
C ASN A 8 -12.52 -11.43 -4.29
N GLU A 9 -11.91 -10.38 -3.72
CA GLU A 9 -10.94 -10.47 -2.62
C GLU A 9 -9.78 -11.44 -2.90
N VAL A 10 -9.42 -11.61 -4.18
CA VAL A 10 -8.29 -12.45 -4.57
C VAL A 10 -7.01 -11.69 -4.27
N GLU A 11 -6.12 -12.33 -3.51
CA GLU A 11 -4.77 -11.82 -3.26
C GLU A 11 -4.04 -11.63 -4.59
N ALA A 12 -3.67 -10.40 -4.86
CA ALA A 12 -2.92 -9.98 -6.03
C ALA A 12 -1.42 -9.90 -5.75
N GLY A 13 -1.00 -9.77 -4.48
CA GLY A 13 0.39 -9.81 -4.07
C GLY A 13 0.58 -9.57 -2.58
N SER A 14 1.72 -10.00 -2.05
CA SER A 14 2.03 -9.89 -0.62
C SER A 14 3.52 -9.67 -0.39
N TRP A 15 3.85 -8.77 0.52
CA TRP A 15 5.22 -8.36 0.86
C TRP A 15 5.41 -8.34 2.37
N ILE A 16 6.55 -8.87 2.81
CA ILE A 16 6.94 -8.93 4.21
C ILE A 16 8.15 -8.02 4.41
N SER A 17 8.06 -7.10 5.37
CA SER A 17 9.22 -6.32 5.79
C SER A 17 10.18 -7.24 6.56
N PRO A 18 11.49 -7.28 6.22
CA PRO A 18 12.45 -8.15 6.91
C PRO A 18 12.69 -7.73 8.37
N GLU A 19 12.46 -6.45 8.69
CA GLU A 19 12.57 -5.90 10.04
C GLU A 19 11.25 -5.21 10.45
N PRO A 20 10.95 -5.12 11.76
CA PRO A 20 9.80 -4.37 12.25
C PRO A 20 9.85 -2.90 11.80
N LEU A 21 8.77 -2.43 11.19
CA LEU A 21 8.67 -1.06 10.73
C LEU A 21 8.49 -0.11 11.92
N GLN A 22 9.32 0.94 11.98
CA GLN A 22 9.17 2.03 12.94
C GLN A 22 8.73 3.30 12.21
N GLY A 23 7.47 3.71 12.39
CA GLY A 23 6.90 4.87 11.71
C GLY A 23 6.39 4.54 10.31
N ALA A 24 6.86 5.28 9.30
CA ALA A 24 6.43 5.12 7.91
C ALA A 24 7.46 4.34 7.08
N ALA A 25 6.97 3.51 6.16
CA ALA A 25 7.79 2.78 5.21
C ALA A 25 7.39 3.14 3.77
N GLN A 26 8.36 3.07 2.86
CA GLN A 26 8.11 3.18 1.43
C GLN A 26 8.36 1.83 0.78
N TRP A 27 7.55 1.53 -0.23
CA TRP A 27 7.58 0.28 -0.96
C TRP A 27 7.20 0.57 -2.41
N ARG A 28 7.72 -0.24 -3.33
CA ARG A 28 7.47 -0.13 -4.76
C ARG A 28 6.76 -1.37 -5.28
N LEU A 29 5.68 -1.18 -6.04
CA LEU A 29 4.91 -2.26 -6.63
C LEU A 29 5.69 -3.07 -7.68
N ASP A 30 6.57 -2.42 -8.44
CA ASP A 30 7.32 -3.01 -9.55
C ASP A 30 8.63 -3.69 -9.11
N SER A 31 9.27 -3.17 -8.07
CA SER A 31 10.55 -3.70 -7.57
C SER A 31 10.76 -3.29 -6.11
N SER A 32 10.51 -4.19 -5.17
CA SER A 32 10.79 -3.94 -3.74
C SER A 32 11.95 -4.80 -3.24
N PRO A 33 13.21 -4.47 -3.56
CA PRO A 33 14.36 -5.25 -3.11
C PRO A 33 14.54 -5.24 -1.59
N GLU A 34 13.97 -4.25 -0.90
CA GLU A 34 14.04 -4.11 0.57
C GLU A 34 12.91 -4.86 1.29
N TRP A 35 11.92 -5.38 0.56
CA TRP A 35 10.84 -6.20 1.11
C TRP A 35 10.97 -7.62 0.56
N VAL A 36 10.69 -8.61 1.39
CA VAL A 36 10.59 -9.99 0.93
C VAL A 36 9.28 -10.12 0.16
N ASP A 37 9.38 -10.20 -1.17
CA ASP A 37 8.25 -10.56 -2.01
C ASP A 37 7.85 -12.00 -1.70
N SER A 38 6.63 -12.19 -1.22
CA SER A 38 6.08 -13.51 -0.94
C SER A 38 5.33 -14.11 -2.14
N GLY A 39 5.32 -13.42 -3.30
CA GLY A 39 4.59 -13.84 -4.50
C GLY A 39 5.28 -13.52 -5.84
N GLU A 40 4.50 -13.63 -6.91
CA GLU A 40 4.91 -13.23 -8.27
C GLU A 40 4.80 -11.71 -8.46
N ALA A 41 5.59 -11.15 -9.39
CA ALA A 41 5.54 -9.74 -9.72
C ALA A 41 4.10 -9.27 -10.07
N VAL A 42 3.60 -8.29 -9.32
CA VAL A 42 2.22 -7.84 -9.46
C VAL A 42 2.05 -6.95 -10.70
N THR A 43 1.22 -7.40 -11.62
CA THR A 43 0.77 -6.59 -12.76
C THR A 43 -0.66 -6.10 -12.48
N LEU A 44 -0.84 -4.78 -12.39
CA LEU A 44 -2.18 -4.21 -12.26
C LEU A 44 -2.94 -4.35 -13.58
N ILE A 45 -4.21 -4.72 -13.48
CA ILE A 45 -5.12 -4.85 -14.61
C ILE A 45 -5.92 -3.55 -14.69
N GLU A 46 -5.94 -2.96 -15.89
CA GLU A 46 -6.70 -1.75 -16.17
C GLU A 46 -8.18 -1.93 -15.79
N GLY A 47 -8.73 -0.92 -15.11
CA GLY A 47 -10.13 -0.91 -14.65
C GLY A 47 -10.41 -1.73 -13.38
N LYS A 48 -9.44 -2.49 -12.86
CA LYS A 48 -9.60 -3.18 -11.57
C LYS A 48 -9.32 -2.25 -10.39
N THR A 49 -10.13 -2.41 -9.36
CA THR A 49 -9.94 -1.77 -8.06
C THR A 49 -9.21 -2.72 -7.12
N TYR A 50 -8.18 -2.20 -6.48
CA TYR A 50 -7.35 -2.91 -5.53
C TYR A 50 -7.48 -2.29 -4.15
N SER A 51 -7.40 -3.12 -3.11
CA SER A 51 -7.29 -2.71 -1.71
C SER A 51 -5.95 -3.19 -1.15
N MET A 52 -5.25 -2.33 -0.44
CA MET A 52 -3.94 -2.64 0.12
C MET A 52 -3.86 -2.22 1.59
N TYR A 53 -3.38 -3.13 2.45
CA TYR A 53 -3.15 -2.87 3.86
C TYR A 53 -2.05 -3.77 4.44
N GLY A 54 -1.53 -3.40 5.60
CA GLY A 54 -0.56 -4.18 6.37
C GLY A 54 -1.14 -4.72 7.67
N TRP A 55 -0.53 -5.78 8.18
CA TRP A 55 -0.79 -6.33 9.52
C TRP A 55 0.50 -6.85 10.13
N THR A 56 0.52 -6.98 11.45
CA THR A 56 1.60 -7.62 12.21
C THR A 56 1.56 -9.13 12.04
N ASP A 57 2.70 -9.80 12.16
CA ASP A 57 2.81 -11.27 12.02
C ASP A 57 1.95 -12.04 13.03
N ASP A 58 1.81 -11.49 14.24
CA ASP A 58 0.94 -11.99 15.31
C ASP A 58 -0.54 -11.56 15.17
N ASN A 59 -0.87 -10.82 14.11
CA ASN A 59 -2.21 -10.30 13.82
C ASN A 59 -2.80 -9.41 14.95
N SER A 60 -1.96 -8.85 15.81
CA SER A 60 -2.37 -7.95 16.90
C SER A 60 -2.76 -6.55 16.41
N ALA A 61 -2.26 -6.11 15.26
CA ALA A 61 -2.59 -4.82 14.67
C ALA A 61 -2.60 -4.85 13.14
N SER A 62 -3.36 -3.93 12.55
CA SER A 62 -3.38 -3.67 11.11
C SER A 62 -3.36 -2.18 10.83
N THR A 63 -2.95 -1.81 9.62
CA THR A 63 -3.15 -0.46 9.09
C THR A 63 -4.58 -0.31 8.58
N ASP A 64 -5.02 0.93 8.38
CA ASP A 64 -6.13 1.20 7.46
C ASP A 64 -5.76 0.75 6.04
N HIS A 65 -6.77 0.42 5.23
CA HIS A 65 -6.58 0.12 3.82
C HIS A 65 -6.58 1.36 2.94
N VAL A 66 -5.90 1.27 1.80
CA VAL A 66 -5.99 2.22 0.70
C VAL A 66 -6.57 1.53 -0.53
N THR A 67 -7.57 2.17 -1.14
CA THR A 67 -8.21 1.69 -2.36
C THR A 67 -7.75 2.49 -3.58
N PHE A 68 -7.36 1.81 -4.66
CA PHE A 68 -6.89 2.45 -5.89
C PHE A 68 -7.10 1.60 -7.15
N THR A 69 -7.10 2.26 -8.29
CA THR A 69 -6.98 1.66 -9.64
C THR A 69 -5.61 2.00 -10.23
N GLN A 70 -5.24 1.37 -11.35
CA GLN A 70 -4.04 1.77 -12.10
C GLN A 70 -4.10 3.26 -12.52
N ALA A 71 -5.27 3.73 -12.97
CA ALA A 71 -5.47 5.13 -13.36
C ALA A 71 -5.26 6.11 -12.19
N ASP A 72 -5.60 5.73 -10.97
CA ASP A 72 -5.31 6.53 -9.78
C ASP A 72 -3.80 6.69 -9.56
N LEU A 73 -3.01 5.62 -9.78
CA LEU A 73 -1.56 5.64 -9.66
C LEU A 73 -0.90 6.45 -10.79
N ASP A 74 -1.37 6.31 -12.02
CA ASP A 74 -0.85 7.03 -13.19
C ASP A 74 -1.07 8.55 -13.08
N GLN A 75 -2.04 8.99 -12.27
CA GLN A 75 -2.31 10.39 -11.99
C GLN A 75 -1.43 10.99 -10.87
N LEU A 76 -0.70 10.16 -10.12
CA LEU A 76 0.19 10.64 -9.06
C LEU A 76 1.40 11.34 -9.67
N ARG A 77 1.67 12.55 -9.18
CA ARG A 77 2.88 13.30 -9.52
C ARG A 77 4.02 12.93 -8.58
N PRO A 78 5.29 13.10 -9.00
CA PRO A 78 6.43 12.94 -8.10
C PRO A 78 6.24 13.75 -6.80
N GLY A 79 6.39 13.08 -5.66
CA GLY A 79 6.20 13.65 -4.32
C GLY A 79 4.76 13.60 -3.78
N GLN A 80 3.80 13.09 -4.56
CA GLN A 80 2.44 12.81 -4.09
C GLN A 80 2.29 11.37 -3.62
N VAL A 81 1.40 11.18 -2.66
CA VAL A 81 0.99 9.87 -2.15
C VAL A 81 -0.52 9.76 -2.14
N ARG A 82 -1.03 8.55 -2.34
CA ARG A 82 -2.43 8.19 -2.12
C ARG A 82 -2.56 7.45 -0.80
N TRP A 83 -3.54 7.81 0.02
CA TRP A 83 -3.74 7.19 1.34
C TRP A 83 -5.21 7.19 1.78
N GLY A 84 -5.53 6.31 2.73
CA GLY A 84 -6.86 6.15 3.34
C GLY A 84 -7.94 5.60 2.39
N ASP A 85 -9.17 5.57 2.89
CA ASP A 85 -10.34 5.13 2.14
C ASP A 85 -11.54 6.07 2.39
N PRO A 86 -12.19 6.63 1.34
CA PRO A 86 -11.80 6.54 -0.07
C PRO A 86 -10.45 7.22 -0.32
N GLY A 87 -9.63 6.66 -1.21
CA GLY A 87 -8.24 7.09 -1.42
C GLY A 87 -8.10 8.58 -1.75
N ARG A 88 -7.30 9.29 -0.93
CA ARG A 88 -7.02 10.72 -1.04
C ARG A 88 -5.59 10.95 -1.51
N VAL A 89 -5.37 12.00 -2.30
CA VAL A 89 -4.03 12.39 -2.74
C VAL A 89 -3.54 13.58 -1.91
N THR A 90 -2.32 13.48 -1.40
CA THR A 90 -1.62 14.54 -0.64
C THR A 90 -0.13 14.51 -0.98
N THR A 91 0.66 15.44 -0.43
CA THR A 91 2.13 15.36 -0.53
C THR A 91 2.70 14.38 0.49
N LEU A 92 3.85 13.76 0.18
CA LEU A 92 4.56 12.88 1.12
C LEU A 92 4.86 13.62 2.44
N GLN A 93 5.19 14.92 2.37
CA GLN A 93 5.46 15.75 3.53
C GLN A 93 4.24 15.90 4.44
N GLU A 94 3.08 16.25 3.86
CA GLU A 94 1.83 16.39 4.61
C GLU A 94 1.38 15.04 5.19
N PHE A 95 1.48 13.97 4.41
CA PHE A 95 1.21 12.62 4.91
C PHE A 95 2.09 12.28 6.11
N ALA A 96 3.41 12.45 6.02
CA ALA A 96 4.33 12.17 7.11
C ALA A 96 4.04 13.00 8.37
N SER A 97 3.55 14.24 8.22
CA SER A 97 3.17 15.09 9.35
C SER A 97 1.88 14.65 10.05
N GLN A 98 0.99 13.93 9.36
CA GLN A 98 -0.34 13.53 9.85
C GLN A 98 -0.40 12.05 10.24
N ALA A 99 0.30 11.18 9.51
CA ALA A 99 0.24 9.73 9.67
C ALA A 99 0.73 9.24 11.04
N CYS A 100 1.65 9.97 11.67
CA CYS A 100 2.14 9.65 13.03
C CYS A 100 1.46 10.47 14.13
N ALA A 101 0.53 11.38 13.80
CA ALA A 101 -0.15 12.23 14.78
C ALA A 101 -1.44 11.59 15.33
N ALA A 102 -1.85 10.45 14.79
CA ALA A 102 -3.08 9.74 15.17
C ALA A 102 -2.79 8.31 15.63
N HIS A 103 -1.92 8.13 16.63
CA HIS A 103 -1.79 6.89 17.39
C HIS A 103 -1.49 7.19 18.85
#